data_AF-A0A6N3I5D8-F1
#
_entry.id   AF-A0A6N3I5D8-F1
#
_cell.length_a   1.000
_cell.length_b   1.000
_cell.length_c   1.000
_cell.angle_alpha   90.00
_cell.angle_beta   90.00
_cell.angle_gamma   90.00
#
_symmetry.space_group_name_H-M   'P 1'
#
loop_
_entity.id
_entity.type
_entity.pdbx_description
1 polymer ?
#
loop_
_entity_poly.entity_id
_entity_poly.type
_entity_poly.pdbx_seq_one_letter_code
_entity_poly.pdbx_strand_id
1 'polypeptide(L)'
;MQERPILERKNIPIASLLRTPSIRKEIHSICQNQCVDDTFLTSASVTFRQLSLLSSKTRIPSGTMELVFEFLASEDRSHPVFLEEEYAYLKEPAWCLNMSEISYMKVSLEKKGEYVFSIHKIQKEIDPVSGKPYLILFPEDSRKFNGCSEDRERMAEERNVTFDHEYQMQEFMKEIILNGVVDLEDYS
;
A
#
# COMPACT_ATOMS: atom_id res chain seq x y z
N MET A 1 -5.74 16.26 -18.05
CA MET A 1 -4.78 15.17 -17.75
C MET A 1 -5.50 14.21 -16.83
N GLN A 2 -5.40 12.91 -17.08
CA GLN A 2 -5.94 11.91 -16.17
C GLN A 2 -5.02 11.86 -14.96
N GLU A 3 -5.54 12.15 -13.77
CA GLU A 3 -4.77 12.01 -12.53
C GLU A 3 -4.40 10.53 -12.36
N ARG A 4 -3.18 10.27 -11.89
CA ARG A 4 -2.63 8.92 -11.68
C ARG A 4 -2.04 8.88 -10.27
N PRO A 5 -2.42 7.92 -9.41
CA PRO A 5 -1.85 7.79 -8.09
C PRO A 5 -0.34 7.67 -8.14
N ILE A 6 0.35 8.41 -7.26
CA ILE A 6 1.80 8.32 -7.08
C ILE A 6 2.06 7.30 -5.98
N LEU A 7 3.04 6.41 -6.19
CA LEU A 7 3.62 5.62 -5.12
C LEU A 7 4.79 6.38 -4.53
N GLU A 8 4.62 6.96 -3.34
CA GLU A 8 5.71 7.71 -2.68
C GLU A 8 6.90 6.80 -2.43
N ARG A 9 8.11 7.27 -2.74
CA ARG A 9 9.34 6.46 -2.62
C ARG A 9 9.60 5.93 -1.21
N LYS A 10 9.07 6.60 -0.18
CA LYS A 10 9.13 6.11 1.22
C LYS A 10 8.45 4.76 1.44
N ASN A 11 7.56 4.37 0.51
CA ASN A 11 6.80 3.13 0.51
C ASN A 11 7.40 2.05 -0.42
N ILE A 12 8.50 2.35 -1.11
CA ILE A 12 9.24 1.38 -1.93
C ILE A 12 10.29 0.68 -1.05
N PRO A 13 10.55 -0.63 -1.22
CA PRO A 13 11.63 -1.31 -0.51
C PRO A 13 12.97 -0.59 -0.70
N ILE A 14 13.67 -0.33 0.41
CA ILE A 14 14.89 0.49 0.43
C ILE A 14 15.94 -0.07 -0.53
N ALA A 15 16.19 -1.37 -0.52
CA ALA A 15 17.14 -1.99 -1.42
C ALA A 15 16.79 -1.80 -2.91
N SER A 16 15.50 -1.75 -3.27
CA SER A 16 15.06 -1.46 -4.64
C SER A 16 15.33 0.01 -4.98
N LEU A 17 14.94 0.91 -4.08
CA LEU A 17 15.09 2.35 -4.23
C LEU A 17 16.57 2.77 -4.43
N LEU A 18 17.48 2.14 -3.67
CA LEU A 18 18.93 2.40 -3.74
C LEU A 18 19.62 1.83 -5.01
N ARG A 19 18.90 1.12 -5.89
CA ARG A 19 19.43 0.77 -7.22
C ARG A 19 19.58 2.01 -8.10
N THR A 20 18.79 3.05 -7.85
CA THR A 20 18.88 4.34 -8.54
C THR A 20 20.11 5.11 -8.03
N PRO A 21 21.15 5.37 -8.87
CA PRO A 21 22.42 5.91 -8.38
C PRO A 21 22.32 7.30 -7.75
N SER A 22 21.46 8.18 -8.26
CA SER A 22 21.22 9.52 -7.71
C SER A 22 20.64 9.44 -6.30
N ILE A 23 19.57 8.64 -6.13
CA ILE A 23 18.91 8.42 -4.85
C ILE A 23 19.87 7.81 -3.83
N ARG A 24 20.64 6.80 -4.23
CA ARG A 24 21.64 6.18 -3.37
C ARG A 24 22.70 7.17 -2.89
N LYS A 25 23.21 8.01 -3.80
CA LYS A 25 24.24 9.00 -3.47
C LYS A 25 23.72 10.03 -2.47
N GLU A 26 22.50 10.51 -2.65
CA GLU A 26 21.92 11.54 -1.77
C GLU A 26 21.59 10.99 -0.38
N ILE A 27 20.96 9.80 -0.30
CA ILE A 27 20.71 9.13 0.99
C ILE A 27 22.01 8.87 1.74
N HIS A 28 23.05 8.40 1.04
CA HIS A 28 24.37 8.19 1.64
C HIS A 28 24.97 9.49 2.18
N SER A 29 24.87 10.59 1.41
CA SER A 29 25.30 11.92 1.84
C SER A 29 24.57 12.39 3.11
N ILE A 30 23.24 12.26 3.14
CA ILE A 30 22.43 12.59 4.32
C ILE A 30 22.89 11.79 5.54
N CYS A 31 23.05 10.48 5.41
CA CYS A 31 23.50 9.62 6.51
C CYS A 31 24.92 9.97 6.97
N GLN A 32 25.87 10.15 6.06
CA GLN A 32 27.25 10.51 6.39
C GLN A 32 27.34 11.85 7.12
N ASN A 33 26.61 12.88 6.65
CA ASN A 33 26.58 14.19 7.30
C ASN A 33 26.00 14.15 8.72
N GLN A 34 25.24 13.11 9.04
CA GLN A 34 24.65 12.88 10.36
C GLN A 34 25.40 11.80 11.17
N CYS A 35 26.58 11.36 10.70
CA CYS A 35 27.38 10.30 11.33
C CYS A 35 26.63 8.96 11.51
N VAL A 36 25.75 8.62 10.57
CA VAL A 36 24.95 7.38 10.57
C VAL A 36 25.54 6.37 9.59
N ASP A 37 25.77 5.14 10.05
CA ASP A 37 26.14 4.01 9.18
C ASP A 37 24.92 3.52 8.39
N ASP A 38 24.95 3.73 7.09
CA ASP A 38 23.88 3.41 6.14
C ASP A 38 24.11 2.10 5.37
N THR A 39 25.21 1.39 5.62
CA THR A 39 25.59 0.18 4.86
C THR A 39 24.49 -0.88 4.86
N PHE A 40 23.77 -1.02 5.99
CA PHE A 40 22.68 -1.97 6.15
C PHE A 40 21.47 -1.69 5.24
N LEU A 41 21.30 -0.46 4.76
CA LEU A 41 20.18 -0.07 3.89
C LEU A 41 20.25 -0.77 2.53
N THR A 42 21.46 -1.07 2.05
CA THR A 42 21.66 -1.70 0.73
C THR A 42 21.05 -3.11 0.63
N SER A 43 20.86 -3.78 1.77
CA SER A 43 20.22 -5.10 1.88
C SER A 43 18.86 -5.06 2.56
N ALA A 44 18.33 -3.88 2.89
CA ALA A 44 17.09 -3.75 3.64
C ALA A 44 15.87 -4.09 2.74
N SER A 45 15.13 -5.13 3.15
CA SER A 45 13.87 -5.53 2.50
C SER A 45 12.67 -4.67 2.91
N VAL A 46 12.82 -3.85 3.95
CA VAL A 46 11.79 -2.93 4.46
C VAL A 46 11.79 -1.60 3.71
N THR A 47 10.72 -0.83 3.86
CA THR A 47 10.59 0.55 3.35
C THR A 47 11.07 1.58 4.39
N PHE A 48 11.34 2.83 4.00
CA PHE A 48 11.69 3.87 4.97
C PHE A 48 10.54 4.19 5.93
N ARG A 49 9.28 4.14 5.45
CA ARG A 49 8.10 4.26 6.31
C ARG A 49 8.10 3.17 7.39
N GLN A 50 8.28 1.91 7.01
CA GLN A 50 8.36 0.80 7.96
C GLN A 50 9.52 0.98 8.94
N LEU A 51 10.70 1.37 8.43
CA LEU A 51 11.86 1.62 9.27
C LEU A 51 11.60 2.72 10.32
N SER A 52 10.92 3.81 9.95
CA SER A 52 10.57 4.89 10.89
C SER A 52 9.60 4.47 12.01
N LEU A 53 8.73 3.50 11.75
CA LEU A 53 7.73 3.01 12.70
C LEU A 53 8.33 2.06 13.76
N LEU A 54 9.52 1.49 13.51
CA LEU A 54 10.19 0.55 14.42
C LEU A 54 10.90 1.24 15.61
N SER A 55 10.32 2.35 16.10
CA SER A 55 10.85 3.44 16.96
C SER A 55 11.72 3.09 18.18
N SER A 56 11.85 1.82 18.58
CA SER A 56 12.63 1.42 19.76
C SER A 56 14.04 0.89 19.46
N LYS A 57 14.40 0.61 18.20
CA LYS A 57 15.71 0.01 17.83
C LYS A 57 16.30 0.51 16.50
N THR A 58 15.84 1.64 15.97
CA THR A 58 16.26 2.11 14.65
C THR A 58 17.72 2.58 14.67
N ARG A 59 18.54 2.03 13.76
CA ARG A 59 19.92 2.47 13.54
C ARG A 59 20.03 3.91 12.99
N ILE A 60 18.90 4.48 12.53
CA ILE A 60 18.81 5.83 11.98
C ILE A 60 18.07 6.72 12.99
N PRO A 61 18.70 7.82 13.47
CA PRO A 61 18.05 8.83 14.29
C PRO A 61 16.88 9.52 13.59
N SER A 62 15.87 9.96 14.34
CA SER A 62 14.67 10.60 13.79
C SER A 62 14.98 11.81 12.90
N GLY A 63 15.91 12.69 13.31
CA GLY A 63 16.30 13.84 12.51
C GLY A 63 16.93 13.46 11.16
N THR A 64 17.70 12.37 11.11
CA THR A 64 18.22 11.83 9.83
C THR A 64 17.10 11.26 8.96
N MET A 65 16.11 10.59 9.57
CA MET A 65 14.95 10.07 8.86
C MET A 65 14.08 11.18 8.26
N GLU A 66 13.90 12.29 8.97
CA GLU A 66 13.18 13.48 8.48
C GLU A 66 13.84 14.03 7.22
N LEU A 67 15.17 14.21 7.23
CA LEU A 67 15.93 14.65 6.05
C LEU A 67 15.78 13.69 4.86
N VAL A 68 15.80 12.37 5.11
CA VAL A 68 15.54 11.37 4.07
C VAL A 68 14.13 11.53 3.51
N PHE A 69 13.12 11.69 4.35
CA PHE A 69 11.73 11.89 3.90
C PHE A 69 11.54 13.18 3.11
N GLU A 70 12.18 14.28 3.51
CA GLU A 70 12.15 15.54 2.76
C GLU A 70 12.76 15.39 1.37
N PHE A 71 13.93 14.74 1.28
CA PHE A 71 14.56 14.43 0.01
C PHE A 71 13.66 13.58 -0.89
N LEU A 72 13.12 12.47 -0.37
CA LEU A 72 12.24 11.59 -1.14
C LEU A 72 10.96 12.30 -1.60
N ALA A 73 10.36 13.14 -0.76
CA ALA A 73 9.20 13.95 -1.13
C ALA A 73 9.54 15.02 -2.19
N SER A 74 10.77 15.52 -2.21
CA SER A 74 11.26 16.37 -3.31
C SER A 74 11.36 15.57 -4.61
N GLU A 75 11.95 14.38 -4.57
CA GLU A 75 12.06 13.49 -5.73
C GLU A 75 10.69 13.06 -6.25
N ASP A 76 9.73 12.78 -5.38
CA ASP A 76 8.37 12.41 -5.77
C ASP A 76 7.65 13.55 -6.49
N ARG A 77 7.95 14.82 -6.16
CA ARG A 77 7.40 15.99 -6.87
C ARG A 77 8.06 16.23 -8.23
N SER A 78 9.37 16.00 -8.35
CA SER A 78 10.11 16.24 -9.60
C SER A 78 10.06 15.07 -10.57
N HIS A 79 10.01 13.85 -10.04
CA HIS A 79 10.07 12.59 -10.79
C HIS A 79 9.07 11.59 -10.19
N PRO A 80 7.75 11.82 -10.33
CA PRO A 80 6.74 10.96 -9.72
C PRO A 80 6.86 9.52 -10.25
N VAL A 81 6.77 8.56 -9.33
CA VAL A 81 6.58 7.14 -9.67
C VAL A 81 5.11 6.84 -9.58
N PHE A 82 4.49 6.43 -10.68
CA PHE A 82 3.06 6.15 -10.67
C PHE A 82 2.80 4.75 -10.14
N LEU A 83 1.72 4.57 -9.38
CA LEU A 83 1.38 3.30 -8.73
C LEU A 83 1.32 2.15 -9.75
N GLU A 84 0.66 2.38 -10.88
CA GLU A 84 0.52 1.40 -11.96
C GLU A 84 1.81 1.09 -12.73
N GLU A 85 2.90 1.83 -12.51
CA GLU A 85 4.21 1.48 -13.07
C GLU A 85 4.88 0.36 -12.27
N GLU A 86 4.69 0.35 -10.95
CA GLU A 86 5.11 -0.74 -10.06
C GLU A 86 4.09 -1.89 -10.04
N TYR A 87 2.80 -1.56 -10.09
CA TYR A 87 1.70 -2.53 -10.07
C TYR A 87 1.00 -2.57 -11.44
N ALA A 88 1.67 -3.16 -12.43
CA ALA A 88 1.24 -3.13 -13.84
C ALA A 88 -0.18 -3.64 -14.08
N TYR A 89 -0.66 -4.59 -13.27
CA TYR A 89 -2.02 -5.13 -13.36
C TYR A 89 -3.11 -4.06 -13.19
N LEU A 90 -2.82 -2.94 -12.52
CA LEU A 90 -3.78 -1.85 -12.33
C LEU A 90 -4.22 -1.21 -13.67
N LYS A 91 -3.41 -1.31 -14.72
CA LYS A 91 -3.75 -0.85 -16.08
C LYS A 91 -4.73 -1.78 -16.80
N GLU A 92 -4.82 -3.04 -16.38
CA GLU A 92 -5.65 -4.02 -17.05
C GLU A 92 -7.14 -3.77 -16.75
N PRO A 93 -8.04 -3.99 -17.73
CA PRO A 93 -9.47 -3.76 -17.55
C PRO A 93 -10.10 -4.73 -16.54
N ALA A 94 -9.52 -5.92 -16.37
CA ALA A 94 -9.95 -6.91 -15.40
C ALA A 94 -8.76 -7.71 -14.87
N TRP A 95 -8.81 -8.05 -13.58
CA TRP A 95 -7.80 -8.86 -12.91
C TRP A 95 -8.36 -9.44 -11.60
N CYS A 96 -7.70 -10.45 -11.05
CA CYS A 96 -8.06 -11.08 -9.80
C CYS A 96 -6.78 -11.41 -9.02
N LEU A 97 -6.70 -10.98 -7.76
CA LEU A 97 -5.50 -11.08 -6.93
C LEU A 97 -5.85 -11.51 -5.51
N ASN A 98 -5.03 -12.38 -4.93
CA ASN A 98 -5.08 -12.67 -3.50
C ASN A 98 -4.33 -11.59 -2.73
N MET A 99 -4.78 -11.25 -1.52
CA MET A 99 -4.15 -10.23 -0.69
C MET A 99 -2.72 -10.59 -0.30
N SER A 100 -2.43 -11.89 -0.17
CA SER A 100 -1.07 -12.41 0.06
C SER A 100 -0.08 -12.10 -1.07
N GLU A 101 -0.57 -11.77 -2.27
CA GLU A 101 0.28 -11.43 -3.42
C GLU A 101 0.68 -9.95 -3.44
N ILE A 102 -0.06 -9.08 -2.73
CA ILE A 102 0.07 -7.63 -2.86
C ILE A 102 0.26 -6.89 -1.54
N SER A 103 -0.10 -7.48 -0.40
CA SER A 103 0.04 -6.86 0.92
C SER A 103 0.87 -7.73 1.85
N TYR A 104 1.79 -7.08 2.57
CA TYR A 104 2.53 -7.69 3.67
C TYR A 104 1.72 -7.73 4.98
N MET A 105 0.51 -7.16 4.97
CA MET A 105 -0.37 -7.07 6.13
C MET A 105 -1.64 -7.89 5.89
N LYS A 106 -2.30 -8.27 6.99
CA LYS A 106 -3.67 -8.76 6.90
C LYS A 106 -4.54 -7.60 6.44
N VAL A 107 -5.24 -7.78 5.32
CA VAL A 107 -6.07 -6.72 4.75
C VAL A 107 -7.47 -6.79 5.35
N SER A 108 -7.98 -5.68 5.89
CA SER A 108 -9.34 -5.60 6.42
C SER A 108 -10.14 -4.46 5.80
N LEU A 109 -11.42 -4.74 5.61
CA LEU A 109 -12.43 -3.74 5.29
C LEU A 109 -13.00 -3.16 6.59
N GLU A 110 -13.01 -1.85 6.69
CA GLU A 110 -13.64 -1.10 7.77
C GLU A 110 -14.79 -0.23 7.25
N LYS A 111 -15.68 0.16 8.16
CA LYS A 111 -16.72 1.15 7.91
C LYS A 111 -16.86 2.02 9.15
N LYS A 112 -16.56 3.32 9.06
CA LYS A 112 -16.52 4.24 10.22
C LYS A 112 -15.53 3.78 11.30
N GLY A 113 -14.40 3.22 10.88
CA GLY A 113 -13.43 2.59 11.77
C GLY A 113 -13.92 1.31 12.48
N GLU A 114 -15.10 0.79 12.14
CA GLU A 114 -15.56 -0.52 12.61
C GLU A 114 -15.16 -1.61 11.61
N TYR A 115 -14.50 -2.65 12.11
CA TYR A 115 -14.16 -3.84 11.33
C TYR A 115 -15.41 -4.48 10.71
N VAL A 116 -15.36 -4.72 9.40
CA VAL A 116 -16.41 -5.43 8.65
C VAL A 116 -15.98 -6.88 8.42
N PHE A 117 -14.89 -7.08 7.65
CA PHE A 117 -14.31 -8.40 7.40
C PHE A 117 -12.86 -8.31 6.92
N SER A 118 -12.13 -9.43 6.97
CA SER A 118 -10.79 -9.57 6.41
C SER A 118 -10.89 -9.95 4.94
N ILE A 119 -10.21 -9.22 4.06
CA ILE A 119 -10.22 -9.46 2.62
C ILE A 119 -9.12 -10.49 2.30
N HIS A 120 -9.45 -11.55 1.56
CA HIS A 120 -8.45 -12.53 1.09
C HIS A 120 -8.17 -12.41 -0.41
N LYS A 121 -9.14 -11.91 -1.19
CA LYS A 121 -9.05 -11.78 -2.64
C LYS A 121 -9.80 -10.52 -3.09
N ILE A 122 -9.31 -9.87 -4.14
CA ILE A 122 -9.96 -8.74 -4.82
C ILE A 122 -9.99 -9.03 -6.32
N GLN A 123 -11.08 -8.65 -6.96
CA GLN A 123 -11.24 -8.72 -8.41
C GLN A 123 -11.68 -7.38 -8.95
N LYS A 124 -11.04 -6.92 -10.02
CA LYS A 124 -11.50 -5.76 -10.79
C LYS A 124 -12.27 -6.22 -12.01
N GLU A 125 -13.34 -5.50 -12.29
CA GLU A 125 -14.08 -5.57 -13.55
C GLU A 125 -14.53 -4.18 -14.00
N ILE A 126 -15.02 -4.09 -15.24
CA ILE A 126 -15.68 -2.91 -15.80
C ILE A 126 -17.16 -3.25 -15.97
N ASP A 127 -18.04 -2.41 -15.41
CA ASP A 127 -19.47 -2.53 -15.64
C ASP A 127 -19.78 -2.36 -17.14
N PRO A 128 -20.37 -3.36 -17.81
CA PRO A 128 -20.62 -3.30 -19.25
C PRO A 128 -21.66 -2.24 -19.66
N VAL A 129 -22.49 -1.77 -18.71
CA VAL A 129 -23.52 -0.76 -18.97
C VAL A 129 -22.97 0.64 -18.75
N SER A 130 -22.36 0.89 -17.58
CA SER A 130 -21.89 2.23 -17.23
C SER A 130 -20.45 2.52 -17.69
N GLY A 131 -19.68 1.49 -18.04
CA GLY A 131 -18.24 1.60 -18.34
C GLY A 131 -17.39 1.92 -17.12
N LYS A 132 -17.97 1.93 -15.91
CA LYS A 132 -17.26 2.27 -14.68
C LYS A 132 -16.50 1.07 -14.11
N PRO A 133 -15.30 1.27 -13.55
CA PRO A 133 -14.59 0.22 -12.85
C PRO A 133 -15.27 -0.09 -11.52
N TYR A 134 -15.27 -1.36 -11.14
CA TYR A 134 -15.68 -1.80 -9.80
C TYR A 134 -14.75 -2.90 -9.29
N LEU A 135 -14.65 -2.99 -7.97
CA LEU A 135 -13.93 -4.04 -7.27
C LEU A 135 -14.90 -4.95 -6.53
N ILE A 136 -14.66 -6.25 -6.61
CA ILE A 136 -15.32 -7.29 -5.81
C ILE A 136 -14.33 -7.69 -4.70
N LEU A 137 -14.72 -7.47 -3.45
CA LEU A 137 -13.94 -7.80 -2.26
C LEU A 137 -14.44 -9.12 -1.69
N PHE A 138 -13.56 -10.12 -1.66
CA PHE A 138 -13.90 -11.45 -1.16
C PHE A 138 -13.40 -11.63 0.27
N PRO A 139 -14.26 -12.02 1.22
CA PRO A 139 -13.88 -12.20 2.62
C PRO A 139 -13.12 -13.50 2.84
N GLU A 140 -12.18 -13.52 3.79
CA GLU A 140 -11.58 -14.76 4.29
C GLU A 140 -12.68 -15.72 4.77
N ASP A 141 -12.68 -16.96 4.27
CA ASP A 141 -13.54 -18.02 4.77
C ASP A 141 -13.27 -18.23 6.27
N SER A 142 -14.26 -17.97 7.11
CA SER A 142 -14.19 -18.21 8.56
C SER A 142 -14.23 -19.70 8.96
N ARG A 143 -14.06 -20.63 8.01
CA ARG A 143 -14.20 -22.09 8.22
C ARG A 143 -13.05 -22.75 9.00
N LYS A 144 -12.40 -22.03 9.92
CA LYS A 144 -11.63 -22.63 11.02
C LYS A 144 -12.31 -22.29 12.35
N PHE A 145 -13.51 -22.86 12.54
CA PHE A 145 -14.12 -22.97 13.86
C PHE A 145 -13.29 -23.92 14.74
N ASN A 146 -12.36 -23.36 15.51
CA ASN A 146 -11.88 -24.01 16.72
C ASN A 146 -12.66 -23.41 17.90
N GLY A 147 -13.70 -24.13 18.34
CA GLY A 147 -14.20 -24.17 19.72
C GLY A 147 -14.61 -22.85 20.39
N CYS A 148 -15.91 -22.73 20.64
CA CYS A 148 -16.55 -21.95 21.71
C CYS A 148 -16.59 -20.41 21.56
N SER A 149 -17.64 -19.90 20.91
CA SER A 149 -18.67 -19.09 21.59
C SER A 149 -19.72 -18.65 20.56
N GLU A 150 -20.98 -18.71 20.98
CA GLU A 150 -22.15 -18.22 20.24
C GLU A 150 -22.04 -16.72 19.92
N ASP A 151 -22.68 -16.34 18.81
CA ASP A 151 -23.01 -15.00 18.32
C ASP A 151 -22.16 -14.38 17.18
N ARG A 152 -22.84 -14.33 16.03
CA ARG A 152 -22.58 -13.57 14.78
C ARG A 152 -21.77 -14.26 13.70
N GLU A 153 -22.31 -15.36 13.18
CA GLU A 153 -22.16 -15.70 11.77
C GLU A 153 -22.90 -14.67 10.89
N ARG A 154 -22.29 -13.52 10.62
CA ARG A 154 -22.53 -12.87 9.33
C ARG A 154 -21.67 -13.63 8.35
N MET A 155 -22.29 -14.44 7.48
CA MET A 155 -21.62 -14.82 6.24
C MET A 155 -21.19 -13.49 5.62
N ALA A 156 -19.89 -13.23 5.58
CA ALA A 156 -19.41 -12.08 4.85
C ALA A 156 -19.70 -12.41 3.39
N GLU A 157 -20.75 -11.82 2.85
CA GLU A 157 -21.03 -11.85 1.43
C GLU A 157 -19.96 -11.00 0.73
N GLU A 158 -19.60 -11.40 -0.49
CA GLU A 158 -18.74 -10.61 -1.35
C GLU A 158 -19.27 -9.18 -1.47
N ARG A 159 -18.37 -8.20 -1.52
CA ARG A 159 -18.76 -6.79 -1.53
C ARG A 159 -18.27 -6.08 -2.76
N ASN A 160 -19.21 -5.47 -3.48
CA ASN A 160 -18.90 -4.65 -4.65
C ASN A 160 -18.69 -3.20 -4.24
N VAL A 161 -17.62 -2.60 -4.75
CA VAL A 161 -17.30 -1.18 -4.60
C VAL A 161 -17.16 -0.60 -6.01
N THR A 162 -18.03 0.32 -6.37
CA THR A 162 -18.04 0.97 -7.69
C THR A 162 -17.35 2.32 -7.58
N PHE A 163 -16.58 2.68 -8.60
CA PHE A 163 -15.84 3.95 -8.64
C PHE A 163 -16.28 4.77 -9.84
N ASP A 164 -16.25 6.10 -9.73
CA ASP A 164 -16.58 6.97 -10.87
C ASP A 164 -15.46 6.94 -11.92
N HIS A 165 -14.21 6.83 -11.46
CA HIS A 165 -13.02 6.90 -12.29
C HIS A 165 -11.95 5.91 -11.84
N GLU A 166 -11.13 5.47 -12.80
CA GLU A 166 -9.97 4.59 -12.56
C GLU A 166 -9.02 5.15 -11.48
N TYR A 167 -8.85 6.46 -11.43
CA TYR A 167 -8.04 7.15 -10.42
C TYR A 167 -8.49 6.84 -8.99
N GLN A 168 -9.79 6.92 -8.70
CA GLN A 168 -10.34 6.63 -7.36
C GLN A 168 -10.12 5.17 -6.99
N MET A 169 -10.30 4.26 -7.94
CA MET A 169 -10.05 2.83 -7.72
C MET A 169 -8.57 2.57 -7.42
N GLN A 170 -7.66 3.23 -8.15
CA GLN A 170 -6.22 3.08 -7.89
C GLN A 170 -5.80 3.70 -6.54
N GLU A 171 -6.38 4.82 -6.09
CA GLU A 171 -6.19 5.35 -4.73
C GLU A 171 -6.70 4.36 -3.67
N PHE A 172 -7.87 3.75 -3.90
CA PHE A 172 -8.39 2.68 -3.04
C PHE A 172 -7.42 1.50 -2.93
N MET A 173 -6.84 1.08 -4.06
CA MET A 173 -5.84 0.01 -4.09
C MET A 173 -4.54 0.42 -3.40
N LYS A 174 -4.13 1.68 -3.51
CA LYS A 174 -2.95 2.20 -2.81
C LYS A 174 -3.09 2.05 -1.30
N GLU A 175 -4.25 2.39 -0.73
CA GLU A 175 -4.52 2.23 0.70
C GLU A 175 -4.44 0.76 1.14
N ILE A 176 -5.01 -0.16 0.36
CA ILE A 176 -4.90 -1.60 0.62
C ILE A 176 -3.45 -2.09 0.63
N ILE A 177 -2.68 -1.70 -0.39
CA ILE A 177 -1.29 -2.12 -0.56
C ILE A 177 -0.42 -1.59 0.58
N LEU A 178 -0.63 -0.33 0.99
CA LEU A 178 0.26 0.38 1.91
C LEU A 178 -0.12 0.23 3.39
N ASN A 179 -1.42 0.15 3.69
CA ASN A 179 -1.94 0.21 5.04
C ASN A 179 -2.66 -1.08 5.45
N GLY A 180 -3.06 -1.92 4.50
CA GLY A 180 -3.81 -3.16 4.80
C GLY A 180 -5.18 -2.89 5.43
N VAL A 181 -5.67 -1.66 5.38
CA VAL A 181 -6.98 -1.27 5.88
C VAL A 181 -7.59 -0.30 4.89
N VAL A 182 -8.90 -0.43 4.66
CA VAL A 182 -9.64 0.53 3.83
C VAL A 182 -11.02 0.78 4.44
N ASP A 183 -11.39 2.07 4.58
CA ASP A 183 -12.71 2.49 5.06
C ASP A 183 -13.62 2.80 3.86
N LEU A 184 -14.84 2.26 3.85
CA LEU A 184 -15.79 2.46 2.75
C LEU A 184 -16.41 3.85 2.71
N GLU A 185 -16.38 4.62 3.79
CA GLU A 185 -16.95 5.99 3.76
C GLU A 185 -16.17 6.93 2.82
N ASP A 186 -14.90 6.64 2.57
CA ASP A 186 -14.08 7.42 1.65
C ASP A 186 -14.53 7.28 0.17
N TYR A 187 -15.40 6.32 -0.13
CA TYR A 187 -15.76 5.92 -1.50
C TYR A 187 -17.28 5.74 -1.73
N SER A 188 -18.13 6.16 -0.78
CA SER A 188 -19.59 5.98 -0.80
C SER A 188 -20.38 7.27 -0.94
#